data_AF-A0A8J3HZD6-F1
#
_entry.id   AF-A0A8J3HZD6-F1
#
_cell.length_a   1.000
_cell.length_b   1.000
_cell.length_c   1.000
_cell.angle_alpha   90.00
_cell.angle_beta   90.00
_cell.angle_gamma   90.00
#
_symmetry.space_group_name_H-M   'P 1'
#
loop_
_entity.id
_entity.type
_entity.pdbx_description
1 polymer ?
#
loop_
_entity_poly.entity_id
_entity_poly.type
_entity_poly.pdbx_seq_one_letter_code
_entity_poly.pdbx_strand_id
1 'polypeptide(L)' 'MTRDRLMCQLHEEHPLYGFQQNKGYGTPDHLAALKLYGATPHHRRSFSPIREMLYGLFPDLDS' A
#
# COMPACT_ATOMS: atom_id res chain seq x y z
N MET A 1 -1.47 9.36 19.27
CA MET A 1 -2.82 9.65 18.75
C MET A 1 -2.86 10.32 17.36
N THR A 2 -1.73 10.81 16.82
CA THR A 2 -1.70 11.48 15.50
C THR A 2 -1.71 10.51 14.31
N ARG A 3 -1.16 9.30 14.47
CA ARG A 3 -1.03 8.33 13.37
C ARG A 3 -2.35 7.67 12.99
N ASP A 4 -3.24 7.39 13.94
CA ASP A 4 -4.55 6.80 13.64
C ASP A 4 -5.42 7.70 12.77
N ARG A 5 -5.43 9.01 13.05
CA ARG A 5 -6.19 9.98 12.23
C ARG A 5 -5.67 10.03 10.80
N LEU A 6 -4.35 10.07 10.63
CA LEU A 6 -3.72 10.02 9.31
C LEU A 6 -4.10 8.74 8.55
N MET A 7 -4.13 7.59 9.23
CA MET A 7 -4.51 6.33 8.58
C MET A 7 -5.99 6.27 8.20
N CYS A 8 -6.88 6.92 8.95
CA CYS A 8 -8.29 7.06 8.57
C CYS A 8 -8.43 7.99 7.35
N GLN A 9 -7.75 9.14 7.33
CA GLN A 9 -7.77 10.06 6.18
C GLN A 9 -7.24 9.38 4.91
N LEU A 10 -6.12 8.65 5.02
CA LEU A 10 -5.61 7.85 3.91
C LEU A 10 -6.58 6.75 3.48
N HIS A 11 -7.39 6.20 4.38
CA HIS A 11 -8.42 5.25 4.02
C HIS A 11 -9.61 5.93 3.32
N GLU A 12 -9.96 7.17 3.65
CA GLU A 12 -10.98 7.92 2.92
C GLU A 12 -10.52 8.24 1.48
N GLU A 13 -9.25 8.61 1.30
CA GLU A 13 -8.66 8.86 -0.02
C GLU A 13 -8.39 7.57 -0.80
N HIS A 14 -8.01 6.51 -0.10
CA HIS A 14 -7.59 5.22 -0.65
C HIS A 14 -8.22 4.05 0.11
N PRO A 15 -9.55 3.85 -0.01
CA PRO A 15 -10.28 2.84 0.78
C PRO A 15 -9.80 1.42 0.49
N LEU A 16 -9.36 1.19 -0.74
CA LEU A 16 -8.93 -0.09 -1.29
C LEU A 16 -7.66 -0.65 -0.61
N TYR A 17 -6.83 0.20 0.00
CA TYR A 17 -5.57 -0.24 0.64
C TYR A 17 -5.76 -0.58 2.12
N GLY A 18 -6.95 -0.34 2.68
CA GLY A 18 -7.25 -0.70 4.07
C GLY A 18 -6.35 0.02 5.10
N PHE A 19 -5.87 1.23 4.82
CA PHE A 19 -4.97 1.99 5.71
C PHE A 19 -5.48 2.09 7.15
N GLN A 20 -6.80 2.22 7.35
CA GLN A 20 -7.42 2.26 8.67
C GLN A 20 -7.15 1.00 9.50
N GLN A 21 -7.12 -0.17 8.85
CA GLN A 21 -6.91 -1.47 9.51
C GLN A 21 -5.43 -1.85 9.53
N ASN A 22 -4.77 -1.71 8.39
CA ASN A 22 -3.39 -2.16 8.19
C ASN A 22 -2.36 -1.14 8.68
N LYS A 23 -2.74 0.12 8.94
CA LYS A 23 -1.86 1.22 9.39
C LYS A 23 -0.60 1.43 8.52
N GLY A 24 -0.67 0.99 7.26
CA GLY A 24 0.44 1.01 6.30
C GLY A 24 1.41 -0.19 6.38
N TYR A 25 1.08 -1.25 7.13
CA TYR A 25 1.78 -2.53 7.08
C TYR A 25 1.33 -3.34 5.86
N GLY A 26 2.26 -4.08 5.24
CA GLY A 26 2.01 -4.89 4.04
C GLY A 26 1.23 -6.16 4.35
N THR A 27 -0.06 -6.04 4.66
CA THR A 27 -0.98 -7.18 4.76
C THR A 27 -1.34 -7.70 3.36
N PRO A 28 -1.76 -8.98 3.21
CA PRO A 28 -2.13 -9.53 1.92
C PRO A 28 -3.17 -8.71 1.16
N ASP A 29 -4.14 -8.13 1.87
CA ASP A 29 -5.14 -7.22 1.30
C ASP A 29 -4.51 -5.92 0.76
N HIS A 30 -3.60 -5.32 1.54
CA HIS A 30 -2.83 -4.15 1.11
C HIS A 30 -1.96 -4.47 -0.12
N LEU A 31 -1.34 -5.66 -0.15
CA LEU A 31 -0.55 -6.12 -1.28
C LEU A 31 -1.41 -6.34 -2.53
N ALA A 32 -2.61 -6.90 -2.39
CA ALA A 32 -3.55 -7.05 -3.50
C ALA A 32 -3.96 -5.68 -4.06
N ALA A 33 -4.25 -4.71 -3.20
CA ALA A 33 -4.55 -3.34 -3.62
C ALA A 33 -3.36 -2.68 -4.31
N LEU A 34 -2.14 -2.86 -3.79
CA LEU A 34 -0.92 -2.39 -4.44
C LEU A 34 -0.68 -3.05 -5.81
N LYS A 35 -1.02 -4.33 -5.97
CA LYS A 35 -0.95 -5.03 -7.25
C LYS A 35 -1.96 -4.49 -8.27
N LEU A 36 -3.19 -4.21 -7.83
CA LEU A 36 -4.28 -3.75 -8.70
C LEU A 36 -4.19 -2.26 -9.05
N TYR A 37 -3.82 -1.42 -8.09
CA TYR A 37 -3.88 0.05 -8.20
C TYR A 37 -2.49 0.72 -8.18
N GLY A 38 -1.42 -0.03 -7.90
CA GLY A 38 -0.06 0.50 -7.79
C GLY A 38 0.25 1.15 -6.45
N ALA A 39 1.48 1.61 -6.27
CA ALA A 39 1.91 2.32 -5.06
C ALA A 39 1.56 3.82 -5.12
N THR A 40 0.90 4.33 -4.08
CA THR A 40 0.59 5.77 -3.93
C THR A 40 1.79 6.57 -3.37
N PRO A 41 1.79 7.92 -3.46
CA PRO A 41 2.86 8.76 -2.91
C PRO A 41 3.09 8.59 -1.39
N HIS A 42 2.07 8.14 -0.66
CA HIS A 42 2.14 7.89 0.77
C HIS A 42 2.93 6.61 1.12
N HIS A 43 3.19 5.75 0.13
CA HIS A 43 3.99 4.55 0.31
C HIS A 43 5.49 4.87 0.36
N ARG A 44 6.16 4.29 1.35
CA ARG A 44 7.62 4.43 1.47
C ARG A 44 8.31 3.56 0.43
N ARG A 45 8.72 4.19 -0.67
CA ARG A 45 9.41 3.56 -1.81
C ARG A 45 10.68 2.77 -1.45
N SER A 46 11.33 3.13 -0.34
CA SER A 46 12.53 2.44 0.15
C SER A 46 12.24 1.15 0.92
N PHE A 47 10.99 0.89 1.31
CA PHE A 47 10.60 -0.32 2.05
C PHE A 47 10.17 -1.41 1.08
N SER A 48 10.61 -2.65 1.32
CA SER A 48 9.98 -3.83 0.72
C SER A 48 8.57 -3.97 1.30
N PRO A 49 7.54 -4.25 0.48
CA PRO A 49 7.57 -4.69 -0.93
C PRO A 49 7.41 -3.56 -1.98
N ILE A 50 7.24 -2.31 -1.57
CA ILE A 50 7.02 -1.17 -2.47
C ILE A 50 8.21 -0.98 -3.41
N ARG A 51 9.42 -1.14 -2.87
CA ARG A 51 10.66 -1.07 -3.64
C ARG A 51 10.65 -2.08 -4.80
N GLU A 52 10.28 -3.32 -4.53
CA GLU A 52 10.27 -4.39 -5.53
C GLU A 52 9.23 -4.13 -6.62
N MET A 53 8.05 -3.61 -6.25
CA MET A 53 7.04 -3.16 -7.21
C MET A 53 7.54 -2.04 -8.12
N LEU A 54 8.27 -1.06 -7.57
CA LEU A 54 8.82 0.04 -8.36
C LEU A 54 9.91 -0.40 -9.34
N TYR A 55 10.69 -1.41 -8.98
CA TYR A 55 11.73 -1.98 -9.85
C TYR A 55 11.20 -3.07 -10.80
N GLY A 56 9.89 -3.35 -10.81
CA GLY A 56 9.31 -4.40 -11.64
C GLY A 56 9.77 -5.81 -11.23
N LEU A 57 10.28 -5.96 -10.01
CA LEU A 57 10.74 -7.24 -9.46
C LEU A 57 9.60 -8.03 -8.80
N PHE A 58 8.35 -7.56 -8.92
CA PHE A 58 7.16 -8.24 -8.39
C PHE A 58 6.64 -9.23 -9.45
N PRO A 59 6.83 -10.55 -9.26
CA PRO A 59 6.79 -11.53 -10.35
C PRO A 59 5.38 -11.95 -10.84
N ASP A 60 4.33 -11.15 -10.63
CA ASP A 60 2.94 -11.58 -10.91
C ASP A 60 2.12 -10.62 -11.81
N LEU A 61 2.76 -9.78 -12.62
CA LEU A 61 2.06 -8.78 -13.46
C LEU A 61 1.69 -9.24 -14.88
N ASP A 62 1.98 -10.50 -15.23
CA ASP A 62 1.73 -11.06 -16.56
C ASP A 62 0.85 -12.33 -16.45
N SER A 63 -0.47 -12.14 -16.40
CA SER A 63 -1.48 -13.16 -16.73
C SER A 63 -2.77 -12.48 -17.18
#